data_AF-A0A7X3R759-F1
#
_entry.id   AF-A0A7X3R759-F1
#
_cell.length_a   1.000
_cell.length_b   1.000
_cell.length_c   1.000
_cell.angle_alpha   90.00
_cell.angle_beta   90.00
_cell.angle_gamma   90.00
#
_symmetry.space_group_name_H-M   'P 1'
#
loop_
_entity.id
_entity.type
_entity.pdbx_description
1 polymer ?
#
loop_
_entity_poly.entity_id
_entity_poly.type
_entity_poly.pdbx_seq_one_letter_code
_entity_poly.pdbx_strand_id
1 'polypeptide(L)'
;MPAGMIRGTEGLAVVDQDGDRVPAQFRVLGRWLDGSVKWVLVDFQAKAGSSGTATYNLTDETVDEEPAPRQPAIYNPTTYASVRIEESEDELHVDTGVLRFSVDRHRYRLFHDVSLGDVQCDDAVRGDAQRGDPAHGDPHHNEPTRAECGRDQAGDAWARISESASDGQLTRRLYGPGGLCRASLAGDACVVAVEEHGPLRAVIRLEGALEADLPMHHYGGYRPVRCITRIHAYAGQPFLRILQTHVFTCNPREVEIEDLALDIPTPFTGFSPDYAFGLNGVVTGTLDHGERLSVAQKKDNHVQVLHGRLGTENIIADDEACEGWATLSDGTAGVGVACRNMAEEYPRAIEMTGDGRMTMYARHDPEGSRLSLARYAEEVAWHEGEGVYADGTGIAKTTECYVLYFEEDRREDAVESLRCALSQPHVSVSSEWMDRCGAAGGFAASTSIGGGKQGIPAESDSERESRPESDRTPQVSPEMTRSAERMLTGFADWLARNIRLGRWYGYLDYGDVRATWDE
;
A
#
# COMPACT_ATOMS: atom_id res chain seq x y z
N MET A 1 8.96 18.59 15.35
CA MET A 1 8.96 19.28 16.65
C MET A 1 10.27 20.04 16.83
N PRO A 2 10.24 21.29 17.35
CA PRO A 2 11.45 22.05 17.68
C PRO A 2 12.29 21.35 18.75
N ALA A 3 13.61 21.56 18.72
CA ALA A 3 14.51 21.06 19.75
C ALA A 3 14.14 21.64 21.14
N GLY A 4 14.26 20.82 22.17
CA GLY A 4 13.89 21.17 23.56
C GLY A 4 12.39 21.27 23.86
N MET A 5 11.49 21.25 22.88
CA MET A 5 10.06 21.54 23.10
C MET A 5 9.34 20.48 23.94
N ILE A 6 9.45 19.21 23.54
CA ILE A 6 8.80 18.08 24.23
C ILE A 6 9.78 16.92 24.40
N ARG A 7 9.64 16.18 25.51
CA ARG A 7 10.49 15.02 25.85
C ARG A 7 9.83 13.68 25.50
N GLY A 8 8.51 13.61 25.56
CA GLY A 8 7.67 12.44 25.29
C GLY A 8 6.35 12.84 24.64
N THR A 9 5.40 11.90 24.60
CA THR A 9 4.10 12.07 23.92
C THR A 9 2.92 12.11 24.90
N GLU A 10 3.17 12.07 26.21
CA GLU A 10 2.15 11.89 27.25
C GLU A 10 1.17 13.07 27.36
N GLY A 11 1.58 14.25 26.91
CA GLY A 11 0.76 15.46 26.87
C GLY A 11 0.10 15.75 25.52
N LEU A 12 0.38 14.94 24.49
CA LEU A 12 -0.07 15.24 23.13
C LEU A 12 -1.55 14.89 22.94
N ALA A 13 -2.28 15.78 22.26
CA ALA A 13 -3.63 15.54 21.81
C ALA A 13 -3.85 16.08 20.39
N VAL A 14 -4.79 15.49 19.66
CA VAL A 14 -5.28 16.03 18.38
C VAL A 14 -6.65 16.63 18.62
N VAL A 15 -6.85 17.86 18.17
CA VAL A 15 -8.15 18.53 18.18
C VAL A 15 -8.56 18.90 16.76
N ASP A 16 -9.85 18.84 16.46
CA ASP A 16 -10.39 19.28 15.20
C ASP A 16 -10.56 20.82 15.13
N GLN A 17 -11.21 21.29 14.07
CA GLN A 17 -11.46 22.71 13.82
C GLN A 17 -12.42 23.35 14.84
N ASP A 18 -13.26 22.55 15.50
CA ASP A 18 -14.22 23.00 16.51
C ASP A 18 -13.60 22.97 17.92
N GLY A 19 -12.35 22.47 18.03
CA GLY A 19 -11.61 22.32 19.28
C GLY A 19 -11.90 21.01 20.01
N ASP A 20 -12.70 20.13 19.40
CA ASP A 20 -13.05 18.84 19.98
C ASP A 20 -11.90 17.85 19.81
N ARG A 21 -11.67 17.04 20.85
CA ARG A 21 -10.62 16.02 20.83
C ARG A 21 -10.97 14.89 19.86
N VAL A 22 -9.98 14.49 19.09
CA VAL A 22 -10.04 13.32 18.22
C VAL A 22 -9.18 12.21 18.83
N PRO A 23 -9.67 10.95 18.89
CA PRO A 23 -8.85 9.82 19.27
C PRO A 23 -7.58 9.77 18.41
N ALA A 24 -6.43 9.80 19.08
CA ALA A 24 -5.14 9.78 18.43
C ALA A 24 -4.16 8.89 19.20
N GLN A 25 -3.22 8.31 18.48
CA GLN A 25 -2.06 7.63 19.05
C GLN A 25 -0.77 8.25 18.51
N PHE A 26 0.28 8.18 19.32
CA PHE A 26 1.54 8.87 19.05
C PHE A 26 2.72 7.92 19.18
N ARG A 27 3.71 8.06 18.29
CA ARG A 27 4.98 7.34 18.39
C ARG A 27 6.14 8.24 18.02
N VAL A 28 7.19 8.27 18.84
CA VAL A 28 8.42 9.00 18.52
C VAL A 28 9.18 8.26 17.42
N LEU A 29 9.41 8.92 16.28
CA LEU A 29 10.18 8.39 15.15
C LEU A 29 11.65 8.81 15.19
N GLY A 30 11.96 9.93 15.86
CA GLY A 30 13.32 10.44 15.93
C GLY A 30 13.47 11.50 17.00
N ARG A 31 14.70 11.65 17.48
CA ARG A 31 15.08 12.60 18.55
C ARG A 31 16.19 13.54 18.09
N TRP A 32 16.22 14.71 18.71
CA TRP A 32 17.35 15.63 18.63
C TRP A 32 18.51 15.15 19.50
N LEU A 33 19.70 15.74 19.31
CA LEU A 33 20.91 15.40 20.09
C LEU A 33 20.74 15.66 21.59
N ASP A 34 19.89 16.61 21.97
CA ASP A 34 19.55 16.92 23.36
C ASP A 34 18.55 15.92 23.98
N GLY A 35 18.08 14.93 23.20
CA GLY A 35 17.12 13.90 23.59
C GLY A 35 15.65 14.30 23.43
N SER A 36 15.33 15.54 23.05
CA SER A 36 13.94 15.94 22.80
C SER A 36 13.38 15.29 21.53
N VAL A 37 12.04 15.23 21.42
CA VAL A 37 11.40 14.63 20.23
C VAL A 37 11.65 15.52 19.01
N LYS A 38 12.08 14.92 17.90
CA LYS A 38 12.26 15.58 16.60
C LYS A 38 11.09 15.28 15.67
N TRP A 39 10.79 13.99 15.49
CA TRP A 39 9.70 13.49 14.65
C TRP A 39 8.75 12.64 15.49
N VAL A 40 7.45 12.91 15.37
CA VAL A 40 6.37 12.14 15.97
C VAL A 40 5.45 11.67 14.85
N LEU A 41 5.12 10.39 14.86
CA LEU A 41 4.03 9.82 14.09
C LEU A 41 2.74 10.04 14.87
N VAL A 42 1.72 10.53 14.17
CA VAL A 42 0.37 10.71 14.70
C VAL A 42 -0.58 9.86 13.86
N ASP A 43 -1.25 8.90 14.49
CA ASP A 43 -2.35 8.19 13.84
C ASP A 43 -3.67 8.62 14.46
N PHE A 44 -4.63 8.98 13.61
CA PHE A 44 -5.99 9.36 13.98
C PHE A 44 -6.89 9.20 12.76
N GLN A 45 -8.20 9.16 12.98
CA GLN A 45 -9.19 9.06 11.90
C GLN A 45 -9.74 10.44 11.58
N ALA A 46 -9.27 11.01 10.47
CA ALA A 46 -9.72 12.30 9.98
C ALA A 46 -11.08 12.17 9.26
N LYS A 47 -11.93 13.18 9.42
CA LYS A 47 -13.17 13.36 8.67
C LYS A 47 -12.99 14.58 7.77
N ALA A 48 -12.90 14.35 6.47
CA ALA A 48 -12.92 15.41 5.46
C ALA A 48 -14.15 15.22 4.58
N GLY A 49 -14.86 16.30 4.26
CA GLY A 49 -15.90 16.25 3.24
C GLY A 49 -15.31 15.93 1.87
N SER A 50 -16.13 15.47 0.93
CA SER A 50 -15.74 14.93 -0.40
C SER A 50 -14.91 15.85 -1.31
N SER A 51 -14.70 17.12 -0.94
CA SER A 51 -13.81 18.06 -1.64
C SER A 51 -13.20 19.13 -0.71
N GLY A 52 -13.22 18.89 0.60
CA GLY A 52 -12.85 19.89 1.61
C GLY A 52 -11.46 19.67 2.20
N THR A 53 -10.80 20.77 2.58
CA THR A 53 -9.65 20.73 3.49
C THR A 53 -10.16 20.65 4.92
N ALA A 54 -9.76 19.61 5.66
CA ALA A 54 -9.95 19.53 7.10
C ALA A 54 -8.65 19.91 7.82
N THR A 55 -8.75 20.74 8.86
CA THR A 55 -7.58 21.15 9.67
C THR A 55 -7.68 20.54 11.05
N TYR A 56 -6.59 19.92 11.50
CA TYR A 56 -6.43 19.36 12.84
C TYR A 56 -5.21 19.96 13.50
N ASN A 57 -5.29 20.25 14.79
CA ASN A 57 -4.20 20.82 15.57
C ASN A 57 -3.63 19.76 16.53
N LEU A 58 -2.31 19.66 16.57
CA LEU A 58 -1.59 18.91 17.60
C LEU A 58 -1.30 19.84 18.77
N THR A 59 -1.83 19.53 19.95
CA THR A 59 -1.65 20.32 21.18
C THR A 59 -0.79 19.57 22.19
N ASP A 60 -0.17 20.31 23.11
CA ASP A 60 0.49 19.76 24.31
C ASP A 60 -0.22 20.32 25.55
N GLU A 61 -1.00 19.47 26.19
CA GLU A 61 -1.92 19.84 27.27
C GLU A 61 -1.25 19.86 28.63
N THR A 62 0.06 19.54 28.69
CA THR A 62 0.84 19.72 29.93
C THR A 62 1.16 21.19 30.20
N VAL A 63 0.96 22.06 29.20
CA VAL A 63 1.29 23.50 29.25
C VAL A 63 0.14 24.35 29.82
N ASP A 64 -1.10 23.83 29.87
CA ASP A 64 -2.25 24.57 30.40
C ASP A 64 -2.37 24.45 31.94
N GLU A 65 -2.20 25.57 32.64
CA GLU A 65 -2.21 25.67 34.12
C GLU A 65 -3.62 25.65 34.76
N GLU A 66 -4.72 25.69 34.02
CA GLU A 66 -6.06 25.64 34.63
C GLU A 66 -6.55 24.19 34.91
N PRO A 67 -7.01 23.88 36.14
CA PRO A 67 -7.45 22.55 36.52
C PRO A 67 -8.97 22.40 36.29
N ALA A 68 -9.41 22.30 35.04
CA ALA A 68 -10.67 21.60 34.76
C ALA A 68 -10.45 20.09 34.99
N PRO A 69 -11.42 19.31 35.49
CA PRO A 69 -11.21 17.90 35.84
C PRO A 69 -10.69 17.12 34.63
N ARG A 70 -9.40 16.78 34.70
CA ARG A 70 -8.61 16.21 33.60
C ARG A 70 -8.92 14.73 33.50
N GLN A 71 -9.87 14.37 32.62
CA GLN A 71 -9.84 13.02 32.06
C GLN A 71 -8.64 12.96 31.13
N PRO A 72 -7.64 12.10 31.37
CA PRO A 72 -6.56 11.94 30.43
C PRO A 72 -7.15 11.44 29.10
N ALA A 73 -6.70 11.97 27.95
CA ALA A 73 -6.90 11.33 26.66
C ALA A 73 -6.01 10.08 26.54
N ILE A 74 -6.16 9.19 27.51
CA ILE A 74 -5.87 7.78 27.28
C ILE A 74 -7.00 7.34 26.36
N TYR A 75 -6.64 6.82 25.19
CA TYR A 75 -7.54 6.04 24.36
C TYR A 75 -8.39 5.15 25.27
N ASN A 76 -9.69 5.44 25.41
CA ASN A 76 -10.58 4.64 26.26
C ASN A 76 -11.16 3.50 25.42
N PRO A 77 -10.70 2.24 25.60
CA PRO A 77 -11.16 1.11 24.81
C PRO A 77 -12.66 0.81 24.99
N THR A 78 -13.33 1.39 26.01
CA THR A 78 -14.78 1.23 26.18
C THR A 78 -15.61 2.22 25.37
N THR A 79 -15.00 3.22 24.73
CA THR A 79 -15.73 4.27 23.98
C THR A 79 -15.39 4.27 22.49
N TYR A 80 -14.21 3.77 22.12
CA TYR A 80 -13.73 3.74 20.72
C TYR A 80 -13.36 2.31 20.32
N ALA A 81 -13.48 2.00 19.04
CA ALA A 81 -12.95 0.75 18.49
C ALA A 81 -11.42 0.74 18.61
N SER A 82 -10.85 -0.41 18.99
CA SER A 82 -9.40 -0.65 19.06
C SER A 82 -9.02 -1.78 18.11
N VAL A 83 -7.85 -1.67 17.50
CA VAL A 83 -7.14 -2.85 17.00
C VAL A 83 -6.63 -3.67 18.18
N ARG A 84 -6.96 -4.96 18.21
CA ARG A 84 -6.43 -5.95 19.16
C ARG A 84 -5.67 -7.02 18.39
N ILE A 85 -4.54 -7.46 18.96
CA ILE A 85 -3.76 -8.57 18.42
C ILE A 85 -3.55 -9.59 19.53
N GLU A 86 -3.92 -10.83 19.25
CA GLU A 86 -3.64 -11.99 20.09
C GLU A 86 -2.65 -12.91 19.37
N GLU A 87 -1.52 -13.17 20.01
CA GLU A 87 -0.49 -14.04 19.45
C GLU A 87 -0.55 -15.43 20.05
N SER A 88 -0.50 -16.44 19.19
CA SER A 88 -0.24 -17.83 19.57
C SER A 88 1.08 -18.31 18.94
N GLU A 89 1.44 -19.58 19.21
CA GLU A 89 2.61 -20.22 18.58
C GLU A 89 2.44 -20.38 17.07
N ASP A 90 1.21 -20.60 16.60
CA ASP A 90 0.92 -20.95 15.20
C ASP A 90 0.24 -19.83 14.41
N GLU A 91 -0.52 -18.95 15.07
CA GLU A 91 -1.32 -17.90 14.42
C GLU A 91 -1.24 -16.56 15.15
N LEU A 92 -1.40 -15.47 14.38
CA LEU A 92 -1.72 -14.13 14.87
C LEU A 92 -3.20 -13.85 14.59
N HIS A 93 -4.00 -13.53 15.60
CA HIS A 93 -5.38 -13.09 15.44
C HIS A 93 -5.46 -11.57 15.58
N VAL A 94 -6.07 -10.91 14.60
CA VAL A 94 -6.21 -9.45 14.55
C VAL A 94 -7.70 -9.10 14.52
N ASP A 95 -8.11 -8.20 15.40
CA ASP A 95 -9.49 -7.72 15.49
C ASP A 95 -9.50 -6.20 15.39
N THR A 96 -10.19 -5.65 14.39
CA THR A 96 -10.39 -4.19 14.25
C THR A 96 -11.66 -3.71 14.96
N GLY A 97 -12.50 -4.61 15.49
CA GLY A 97 -13.83 -4.35 16.02
C GLY A 97 -14.94 -4.59 15.00
N VAL A 98 -14.65 -4.55 13.69
CA VAL A 98 -15.62 -4.86 12.63
C VAL A 98 -15.13 -5.94 11.66
N LEU A 99 -13.82 -6.18 11.64
CA LEU A 99 -13.16 -7.22 10.86
C LEU A 99 -12.22 -8.00 11.76
N ARG A 100 -12.28 -9.32 11.63
CA ARG A 100 -11.32 -10.24 12.25
C ARG A 100 -10.64 -11.06 11.19
N PHE A 101 -9.35 -11.28 11.34
CA PHE A 101 -8.61 -12.19 10.50
C PHE A 101 -7.48 -12.84 11.27
N SER A 102 -7.01 -13.99 10.78
CA SER A 102 -5.81 -14.64 11.31
C SER A 102 -4.72 -14.79 10.25
N VAL A 103 -3.48 -14.82 10.71
CA VAL A 103 -2.28 -15.03 9.87
C VAL A 103 -1.50 -16.21 10.43
N ASP A 104 -1.26 -17.22 9.58
CA ASP A 104 -0.44 -18.39 9.90
C ASP A 104 1.04 -17.97 10.00
N ARG A 105 1.72 -18.35 11.09
CA ARG A 105 3.12 -17.97 11.35
C ARG A 105 4.14 -18.84 10.61
N HIS A 106 3.72 -19.99 10.11
CA HIS A 106 4.58 -21.02 9.49
C HIS A 106 4.36 -21.17 7.98
N ARG A 107 3.28 -20.60 7.44
CA ARG A 107 2.96 -20.62 6.02
C ARG A 107 2.63 -19.24 5.52
N TYR A 108 3.24 -18.87 4.40
CA TYR A 108 2.91 -17.62 3.74
C TYR A 108 1.50 -17.72 3.14
N ARG A 109 0.56 -17.04 3.78
CA ARG A 109 -0.86 -16.90 3.42
C ARG A 109 -1.30 -15.51 3.84
N LEU A 110 -2.06 -14.81 3.00
CA LEU A 110 -2.54 -13.47 3.32
C LEU A 110 -3.40 -13.52 4.57
N PHE A 111 -4.44 -14.35 4.57
CA PHE A 111 -5.29 -14.63 5.72
C PHE A 111 -5.57 -16.14 5.80
N HIS A 112 -5.48 -16.70 7.01
CA HIS A 112 -5.93 -18.07 7.28
C HIS A 112 -7.46 -18.12 7.46
N ASP A 113 -8.02 -17.17 8.20
CA ASP A 113 -9.45 -16.97 8.39
C ASP A 113 -9.81 -15.49 8.29
N VAL A 114 -11.03 -15.16 7.89
CA VAL A 114 -11.57 -13.79 7.87
C VAL A 114 -13.04 -13.82 8.26
N SER A 115 -13.50 -12.91 9.12
CA SER A 115 -14.92 -12.78 9.46
C SER A 115 -15.32 -11.32 9.69
N LEU A 116 -16.55 -10.98 9.32
CA LEU A 116 -17.19 -9.69 9.60
C LEU A 116 -18.08 -9.80 10.84
N GLY A 117 -18.18 -8.69 11.59
CA GLY A 117 -19.17 -8.53 12.65
C GLY A 117 -18.59 -8.30 14.05
N ASP A 118 -19.50 -7.94 14.96
CA ASP A 118 -19.22 -7.49 16.32
C ASP A 118 -19.29 -8.68 17.29
N VAL A 119 -18.28 -9.53 17.27
CA VAL A 119 -18.16 -10.58 18.28
C VAL A 119 -17.41 -9.96 19.45
N GLN A 120 -18.01 -9.80 20.62
CA GLN A 120 -17.16 -9.59 21.79
C GLN A 120 -16.29 -10.83 21.98
N CYS A 121 -15.00 -10.68 22.29
CA CYS A 121 -14.18 -11.81 22.75
C CYS A 121 -14.82 -12.37 24.03
N ASP A 122 -15.75 -13.30 23.90
CA ASP A 122 -16.05 -14.22 24.97
C ASP A 122 -14.88 -15.22 25.00
N ASP A 123 -14.27 -15.34 26.18
CA ASP A 123 -13.16 -16.23 26.55
C ASP A 123 -13.50 -17.74 26.39
N ALA A 124 -13.99 -18.16 25.23
CA ALA A 124 -14.53 -19.51 25.01
C ALA A 124 -14.10 -20.12 23.68
N VAL A 125 -12.80 -20.19 23.42
CA VAL A 125 -12.23 -21.30 22.63
C VAL A 125 -11.12 -21.96 23.45
N ARG A 126 -11.54 -22.60 24.55
CA ARG A 126 -10.78 -23.63 25.24
C ARG A 126 -11.64 -24.90 25.33
N GLY A 127 -11.32 -25.85 24.47
CA GLY A 127 -11.45 -27.28 24.78
C GLY A 127 -12.82 -27.95 24.58
N ASP A 128 -12.71 -29.15 24.04
CA ASP A 128 -13.65 -30.28 24.04
C ASP A 128 -14.87 -30.28 23.11
N ALA A 129 -14.72 -31.15 22.10
CA ALA A 129 -15.81 -31.87 21.48
C ALA A 129 -16.63 -32.64 22.53
N GLN A 130 -17.82 -32.16 22.87
CA GLN A 130 -18.85 -33.02 23.44
C GLN A 130 -20.26 -32.61 23.00
N ARG A 131 -20.95 -33.61 22.44
CA ARG A 131 -22.36 -33.57 22.03
C ARG A 131 -23.26 -33.11 23.18
N GLY A 132 -24.11 -32.11 22.93
CA GLY A 132 -25.22 -31.68 23.79
C GLY A 132 -26.42 -31.24 22.95
N ASP A 133 -27.61 -31.63 23.41
CA ASP A 133 -28.95 -31.62 22.78
C ASP A 133 -29.48 -30.22 22.38
N PRO A 134 -30.26 -30.05 21.29
CA PRO A 134 -30.82 -28.75 20.91
C PRO A 134 -32.22 -28.57 21.49
N ALA A 135 -32.37 -27.76 22.54
CA ALA A 135 -33.67 -27.22 22.91
C ALA A 135 -33.53 -25.87 23.64
N HIS A 136 -34.14 -24.85 23.01
CA HIS A 136 -34.33 -23.46 23.45
C HIS A 136 -33.19 -22.47 23.19
N GLY A 137 -33.24 -21.83 22.02
CA GLY A 137 -32.51 -20.61 21.68
C GLY A 137 -33.47 -19.50 21.23
N ASP A 138 -33.27 -18.32 21.79
CA ASP A 138 -33.93 -17.03 21.54
C ASP A 138 -33.59 -16.51 20.11
N PRO A 139 -34.50 -15.92 19.31
CA PRO A 139 -34.28 -15.69 17.87
C PRO A 139 -33.46 -14.45 17.47
N HIS A 140 -32.73 -13.77 18.38
CA HIS A 140 -32.14 -12.45 18.08
C HIS A 140 -30.65 -12.27 18.39
N HIS A 141 -29.87 -13.35 18.48
CA HIS A 141 -28.41 -13.23 18.37
C HIS A 141 -27.99 -13.54 16.93
N ASN A 142 -27.59 -12.50 16.19
CA ASN A 142 -26.87 -12.66 14.94
C ASN A 142 -25.56 -13.39 15.26
N GLU A 143 -25.49 -14.68 14.94
CA GLU A 143 -24.20 -15.36 14.88
C GLU A 143 -23.35 -14.65 13.81
N PRO A 144 -22.06 -14.41 14.06
CA PRO A 144 -21.16 -13.85 13.06
C PRO A 144 -21.17 -14.76 11.83
N THR A 145 -21.16 -14.17 10.63
CA THR A 145 -20.92 -14.90 9.39
C THR A 145 -19.46 -15.35 9.40
N ARG A 146 -19.19 -16.48 10.07
CA ARG A 146 -17.85 -17.05 10.15
C ARG A 146 -17.52 -17.65 8.80
N ALA A 147 -16.55 -17.05 8.16
CA ALA A 147 -16.19 -17.33 6.80
C ALA A 147 -14.84 -18.02 6.75
N GLU A 148 -14.85 -19.32 7.03
CA GLU A 148 -13.64 -20.14 6.97
C GLU A 148 -13.15 -20.20 5.52
N CYS A 149 -12.00 -19.57 5.26
CA CYS A 149 -11.34 -19.66 3.96
C CYS A 149 -10.90 -21.12 3.74
N GLY A 150 -11.41 -21.76 2.69
CA GLY A 150 -11.00 -23.12 2.34
C GLY A 150 -9.47 -23.19 2.10
N ARG A 151 -8.87 -24.39 2.23
CA ARG A 151 -7.40 -24.56 2.04
C ARG A 151 -6.87 -24.04 0.70
N ASP A 152 -7.73 -24.03 -0.32
CA ASP A 152 -7.42 -23.55 -1.67
C ASP A 152 -7.75 -22.06 -1.89
N GLN A 153 -8.28 -21.35 -0.89
CA GLN A 153 -8.68 -19.93 -0.92
C GLN A 153 -7.84 -19.05 0.04
N ALA A 154 -6.81 -19.59 0.69
CA ALA A 154 -6.07 -18.94 1.78
C ALA A 154 -5.10 -17.80 1.36
N GLY A 155 -5.30 -17.19 0.18
CA GLY A 155 -4.54 -16.04 -0.30
C GLY A 155 -3.03 -16.27 -0.44
N ASP A 156 -2.61 -16.96 -1.50
CA ASP A 156 -1.19 -17.20 -1.78
C ASP A 156 -0.59 -16.03 -2.58
N ALA A 157 0.71 -15.78 -2.42
CA ALA A 157 1.47 -14.94 -3.35
C ALA A 157 2.20 -15.84 -4.33
N TRP A 158 2.17 -15.50 -5.61
CA TRP A 158 2.76 -16.35 -6.64
C TRP A 158 3.28 -15.55 -7.83
N ALA A 159 4.19 -16.19 -8.57
CA ALA A 159 4.74 -15.67 -9.80
C ALA A 159 4.69 -16.74 -10.87
N ARG A 160 4.43 -16.36 -12.11
CA ARG A 160 4.69 -17.21 -13.26
C ARG A 160 5.96 -16.71 -13.92
N ILE A 161 6.90 -17.61 -14.13
CA ILE A 161 8.18 -17.30 -14.74
C ILE A 161 8.39 -18.10 -16.01
N SER A 162 9.27 -17.60 -16.87
CA SER A 162 9.67 -18.24 -18.12
C SER A 162 11.17 -18.15 -18.31
N GLU A 163 11.70 -19.09 -19.10
CA GLU A 163 13.08 -19.00 -19.58
C GLU A 163 13.22 -17.76 -20.49
N SER A 164 14.26 -16.96 -20.23
CA SER A 164 14.57 -15.79 -21.07
C SER A 164 14.90 -16.20 -22.50
N ALA A 165 14.56 -15.34 -23.47
CA ALA A 165 14.99 -15.54 -24.85
C ALA A 165 16.52 -15.37 -24.98
N SER A 166 17.19 -16.28 -25.70
CA SER A 166 18.62 -16.16 -26.04
C SER A 166 18.83 -16.23 -27.55
N ASP A 167 19.78 -15.44 -28.06
CA ASP A 167 20.10 -15.27 -29.48
C ASP A 167 20.91 -16.43 -30.11
N GLY A 168 20.99 -17.59 -29.42
CA GLY A 168 21.45 -18.84 -30.02
C GLY A 168 22.95 -19.13 -29.93
N GLN A 169 23.70 -18.55 -28.99
CA GLN A 169 25.11 -18.91 -28.77
C GLN A 169 25.34 -20.28 -28.09
N LEU A 170 26.56 -20.81 -28.22
CA LEU A 170 27.01 -22.19 -27.93
C LEU A 170 27.08 -22.59 -26.43
N THR A 171 26.37 -21.89 -25.55
CA THR A 171 26.37 -22.17 -24.11
C THR A 171 25.36 -23.27 -23.76
N ARG A 172 25.78 -24.18 -22.88
CA ARG A 172 25.03 -25.35 -22.46
C ARG A 172 23.72 -24.93 -21.76
N ARG A 173 22.60 -25.46 -22.24
CA ARG A 173 21.25 -25.22 -21.71
C ARG A 173 21.06 -25.95 -20.38
N LEU A 174 20.67 -25.23 -19.34
CA LEU A 174 19.90 -25.79 -18.23
C LEU A 174 18.44 -25.86 -18.72
N TYR A 175 17.77 -26.99 -18.52
CA TYR A 175 16.37 -27.13 -18.93
C TYR A 175 15.51 -26.14 -18.14
N GLY A 176 14.56 -25.49 -18.82
CA GLY A 176 14.08 -24.15 -18.49
C GLY A 176 13.38 -23.99 -17.13
N PRO A 177 13.63 -22.89 -16.39
CA PRO A 177 12.99 -22.58 -15.11
C PRO A 177 11.53 -22.14 -15.25
N GLY A 178 10.89 -22.32 -16.40
CA GLY A 178 9.52 -21.86 -16.64
C GLY A 178 8.49 -22.61 -15.78
N GLY A 179 7.54 -21.89 -15.22
CA GLY A 179 6.51 -22.47 -14.37
C GLY A 179 5.96 -21.54 -13.31
N LEU A 180 5.11 -22.09 -12.46
CA LEU A 180 4.52 -21.38 -11.34
C LEU A 180 5.48 -21.44 -10.14
N CYS A 181 5.63 -20.33 -9.44
CA CYS A 181 6.34 -20.22 -8.18
C CYS A 181 5.36 -19.72 -7.11
N ARG A 182 5.31 -20.38 -5.95
CA ARG A 182 4.32 -20.08 -4.88
C ARG A 182 5.01 -19.81 -3.56
N ALA A 183 4.47 -18.87 -2.79
CA ALA A 183 4.94 -18.59 -1.44
C ALA A 183 4.60 -19.73 -0.49
N SER A 184 3.43 -20.34 -0.68
CA SER A 184 2.95 -21.49 0.11
C SER A 184 3.85 -22.73 0.06
N LEU A 185 4.73 -22.85 -0.94
CA LEU A 185 5.71 -23.94 -1.05
C LEU A 185 6.99 -23.69 -0.23
N ALA A 186 7.31 -22.43 0.07
CA ALA A 186 8.52 -22.03 0.80
C ALA A 186 8.23 -21.78 2.28
N GLY A 187 7.63 -22.74 2.98
CA GLY A 187 7.25 -22.57 4.40
C GLY A 187 8.43 -22.20 5.31
N ASP A 188 9.62 -22.74 5.05
CA ASP A 188 10.86 -22.41 5.77
C ASP A 188 11.35 -20.96 5.56
N ALA A 189 10.87 -20.28 4.52
CA ALA A 189 11.16 -18.88 4.26
C ALA A 189 10.10 -17.93 4.85
N CYS A 190 9.01 -18.46 5.41
CA CYS A 190 7.94 -17.66 5.97
C CYS A 190 8.35 -17.08 7.31
N VAL A 191 8.25 -15.75 7.44
CA VAL A 191 8.43 -15.05 8.72
C VAL A 191 7.28 -14.08 8.89
N VAL A 192 6.55 -14.20 10.00
CA VAL A 192 5.45 -13.29 10.34
C VAL A 192 5.80 -12.53 11.62
N ALA A 193 5.66 -11.20 11.56
CA ALA A 193 5.94 -10.32 12.69
C ALA A 193 4.94 -9.16 12.77
N VAL A 194 4.60 -8.76 13.99
CA VAL A 194 3.91 -7.49 14.25
C VAL A 194 4.97 -6.37 14.21
N GLU A 195 5.00 -5.58 13.14
CA GLU A 195 5.90 -4.41 13.03
C GLU A 195 5.42 -3.28 13.94
N GLU A 196 4.11 -3.10 14.06
CA GLU A 196 3.48 -2.05 14.87
C GLU A 196 2.17 -2.52 15.49
N HIS A 197 1.93 -2.17 16.75
CA HIS A 197 0.67 -2.42 17.45
C HIS A 197 0.30 -1.18 18.27
N GLY A 198 -0.77 -0.52 17.86
CA GLY A 198 -1.40 0.55 18.61
C GLY A 198 -2.93 0.44 18.51
N PRO A 199 -3.67 1.11 19.39
CA PRO A 199 -5.13 1.00 19.44
C PRO A 199 -5.83 1.45 18.17
N LEU A 200 -5.28 2.38 17.37
CA LEU A 200 -5.92 2.86 16.14
C LEU A 200 -5.39 2.19 14.88
N ARG A 201 -4.18 1.63 14.93
CA ARG A 201 -3.50 1.03 13.79
C ARG A 201 -2.53 -0.06 14.23
N ALA A 202 -2.54 -1.17 13.51
CA ALA A 202 -1.48 -2.17 13.56
C ALA A 202 -0.91 -2.46 12.17
N VAL A 203 0.33 -2.96 12.14
CA VAL A 203 1.03 -3.38 10.93
C VAL A 203 1.60 -4.78 11.15
N ILE A 204 1.13 -5.72 10.34
CA ILE A 204 1.61 -7.11 10.32
C ILE A 204 2.45 -7.27 9.06
N ARG A 205 3.64 -7.84 9.21
CA ARG A 205 4.58 -8.12 8.13
C ARG A 205 4.71 -9.61 7.91
N LEU A 206 4.57 -10.02 6.66
CA LEU A 206 4.85 -11.36 6.17
C LEU A 206 6.04 -11.27 5.22
N GLU A 207 7.11 -12.00 5.50
CA GLU A 207 8.20 -12.26 4.56
C GLU A 207 8.09 -13.68 4.01
N GLY A 208 8.44 -13.87 2.73
CA GLY A 208 8.41 -15.17 2.08
C GLY A 208 9.28 -15.23 0.84
N ALA A 209 9.24 -16.39 0.17
CA ALA A 209 9.89 -16.63 -1.10
C ALA A 209 8.96 -17.39 -2.03
N LEU A 210 8.97 -17.06 -3.32
CA LEU A 210 8.18 -17.78 -4.30
C LEU A 210 9.01 -18.97 -4.76
N GLU A 211 8.67 -20.17 -4.31
CA GLU A 211 9.38 -21.40 -4.68
C GLU A 211 8.73 -22.07 -5.89
N ALA A 212 9.56 -22.51 -6.84
CA ALA A 212 9.12 -23.14 -8.07
C ALA A 212 8.38 -24.46 -7.81
N ASP A 213 7.15 -24.54 -8.31
CA ASP A 213 6.30 -25.73 -8.31
C ASP A 213 6.66 -26.64 -9.50
N LEU A 214 7.84 -27.28 -9.41
CA LEU A 214 8.37 -28.12 -10.47
C LEU A 214 8.36 -29.60 -10.06
N PRO A 215 7.87 -30.50 -10.92
CA PRO A 215 7.87 -31.94 -10.64
C PRO A 215 9.27 -32.58 -10.69
N MET A 216 10.31 -31.81 -11.05
CA MET A 216 11.68 -32.30 -11.15
C MET A 216 12.50 -31.95 -9.89
N HIS A 217 12.90 -32.98 -9.14
CA HIS A 217 13.68 -32.88 -7.89
C HIS A 217 14.99 -32.07 -7.95
N HIS A 218 15.50 -31.75 -9.14
CA HIS A 218 16.73 -30.96 -9.32
C HIS A 218 16.54 -29.43 -9.19
N TYR A 219 15.29 -28.93 -9.24
CA TYR A 219 14.97 -27.50 -9.10
C TYR A 219 14.12 -27.20 -7.85
N GLY A 220 13.90 -28.18 -6.98
CA GLY A 220 13.26 -27.95 -5.68
C GLY A 220 14.07 -26.94 -4.86
N GLY A 221 13.39 -26.00 -4.20
CA GLY A 221 14.04 -24.88 -3.50
C GLY A 221 14.46 -23.71 -4.40
N TYR A 222 14.24 -23.75 -5.72
CA TYR A 222 14.51 -22.58 -6.58
C TYR A 222 13.53 -21.44 -6.27
N ARG A 223 14.07 -20.28 -5.87
CA ARG A 223 13.31 -19.13 -5.36
C ARG A 223 13.69 -17.85 -6.14
N PRO A 224 13.10 -17.63 -7.33
CA PRO A 224 13.44 -16.49 -8.21
C PRO A 224 12.99 -15.13 -7.66
N VAL A 225 12.05 -15.10 -6.72
CA VAL A 225 11.48 -13.86 -6.16
C VAL A 225 11.28 -14.02 -4.66
N ARG A 226 11.64 -12.99 -3.88
CA ARG A 226 11.21 -12.84 -2.49
C ARG A 226 10.01 -11.91 -2.43
N CYS A 227 9.06 -12.20 -1.54
CA CYS A 227 7.88 -11.36 -1.32
C CYS A 227 7.84 -10.86 0.12
N ILE A 228 7.44 -9.60 0.29
CA ILE A 228 7.15 -9.00 1.59
C ILE A 228 5.76 -8.39 1.49
N THR A 229 4.84 -8.82 2.34
CA THR A 229 3.51 -8.22 2.43
C THR A 229 3.36 -7.53 3.78
N ARG A 230 2.96 -6.27 3.77
CA ARG A 230 2.54 -5.55 4.98
C ARG A 230 1.03 -5.33 4.96
N ILE A 231 0.36 -5.83 5.99
CA ILE A 231 -1.06 -5.65 6.24
C ILE A 231 -1.21 -4.54 7.27
N HIS A 232 -1.81 -3.43 6.87
CA HIS A 232 -2.19 -2.34 7.75
C HIS A 232 -3.66 -2.48 8.12
N ALA A 233 -3.93 -2.68 9.40
CA ALA A 233 -5.27 -2.77 9.97
C ALA A 233 -5.57 -1.51 10.78
N TYR A 234 -6.81 -1.00 10.68
CA TYR A 234 -7.25 0.23 11.32
C TYR A 234 -8.49 -0.03 12.16
N ALA A 235 -8.56 0.57 13.34
CA ALA A 235 -9.67 0.34 14.26
C ALA A 235 -11.02 0.76 13.67
N GLY A 236 -12.05 -0.06 13.83
CA GLY A 236 -13.39 0.19 13.31
C GLY A 236 -13.50 0.19 11.79
N GLN A 237 -12.46 -0.25 11.05
CA GLN A 237 -12.48 -0.32 9.59
C GLN A 237 -12.55 -1.77 9.09
N PRO A 238 -13.39 -2.04 8.07
CA PRO A 238 -13.50 -3.35 7.45
C PRO A 238 -12.53 -3.54 6.26
N PHE A 239 -11.74 -2.50 5.95
CA PHE A 239 -10.71 -2.57 4.93
C PHE A 239 -9.31 -2.71 5.55
N LEU A 240 -8.43 -3.32 4.77
CA LEU A 240 -7.01 -3.51 5.05
C LEU A 240 -6.22 -2.86 3.92
N ARG A 241 -5.18 -2.10 4.28
CA ARG A 241 -4.22 -1.60 3.30
C ARG A 241 -3.06 -2.58 3.20
N ILE A 242 -2.80 -3.06 1.99
CA ILE A 242 -1.80 -4.08 1.70
C ILE A 242 -0.68 -3.47 0.85
N LEU A 243 0.55 -3.59 1.34
CA LEU A 243 1.75 -3.25 0.57
C LEU A 243 2.46 -4.55 0.20
N GLN A 244 2.49 -4.88 -1.09
CA GLN A 244 3.14 -6.07 -1.61
C GLN A 244 4.46 -5.68 -2.29
N THR A 245 5.58 -6.06 -1.69
CA THR A 245 6.93 -5.86 -2.24
C THR A 245 7.44 -7.14 -2.86
N HIS A 246 7.90 -7.06 -4.10
CA HIS A 246 8.64 -8.13 -4.78
C HIS A 246 10.12 -7.73 -4.84
N VAL A 247 11.01 -8.64 -4.47
CA VAL A 247 12.47 -8.49 -4.63
C VAL A 247 12.95 -9.58 -5.58
N PHE A 248 13.52 -9.19 -6.71
CA PHE A 248 13.93 -10.13 -7.75
C PHE A 248 15.29 -10.74 -7.42
N THR A 249 15.34 -12.05 -7.20
CA THR A 249 16.56 -12.80 -6.82
C THR A 249 16.98 -13.82 -7.87
N CYS A 250 16.24 -13.91 -8.98
CA CYS A 250 16.59 -14.73 -10.13
C CYS A 250 17.85 -14.21 -10.81
N ASN A 251 18.44 -15.03 -11.68
CA ASN A 251 19.39 -14.55 -12.68
C ASN A 251 18.59 -13.86 -13.81
N PRO A 252 18.72 -12.53 -13.99
CA PRO A 252 17.92 -11.81 -14.97
C PRO A 252 18.17 -12.22 -16.43
N ARG A 253 19.30 -12.87 -16.71
CA ARG A 253 19.64 -13.39 -18.05
C ARG A 253 18.94 -14.71 -18.39
N GLU A 254 18.45 -15.42 -17.38
CA GLU A 254 17.88 -16.76 -17.52
C GLU A 254 16.38 -16.81 -17.21
N VAL A 255 15.87 -15.82 -16.47
CA VAL A 255 14.47 -15.76 -16.04
C VAL A 255 13.81 -14.45 -16.42
N GLU A 256 12.66 -14.58 -17.08
CA GLU A 256 11.68 -13.51 -17.26
C GLU A 256 10.47 -13.76 -16.36
N ILE A 257 9.78 -12.69 -15.97
CA ILE A 257 8.57 -12.75 -15.16
C ILE A 257 7.35 -12.52 -16.04
N GLU A 258 6.43 -13.48 -16.10
CA GLU A 258 5.15 -13.34 -16.80
C GLU A 258 4.12 -12.67 -15.88
N ASP A 259 3.92 -13.22 -14.69
CA ASP A 259 2.91 -12.76 -13.75
C ASP A 259 3.50 -12.57 -12.34
N LEU A 260 2.99 -11.58 -11.62
CA LEU A 260 3.15 -11.41 -10.17
C LEU A 260 1.78 -11.15 -9.57
N ALA A 261 1.36 -11.98 -8.62
CA ALA A 261 0.00 -11.97 -8.13
C ALA A 261 -0.12 -12.24 -6.62
N LEU A 262 -1.24 -11.81 -6.08
CA LEU A 262 -1.73 -12.10 -4.74
C LEU A 262 -3.18 -12.56 -4.85
N ASP A 263 -3.43 -13.79 -4.44
CA ASP A 263 -4.79 -14.29 -4.30
C ASP A 263 -5.42 -13.62 -3.06
N ILE A 264 -6.65 -13.14 -3.20
CA ILE A 264 -7.38 -12.48 -2.12
C ILE A 264 -8.37 -13.49 -1.52
N PRO A 265 -8.27 -13.81 -0.22
CA PRO A 265 -9.17 -14.74 0.43
C PRO A 265 -10.61 -14.25 0.33
N THR A 266 -11.51 -15.15 -0.09
CA THR A 266 -12.94 -14.88 -0.23
C THR A 266 -13.70 -15.59 0.89
N PRO A 267 -14.55 -14.86 1.65
CA PRO A 267 -15.18 -15.37 2.87
C PRO A 267 -16.42 -16.23 2.58
N PHE A 268 -16.62 -16.70 1.36
CA PHE A 268 -17.86 -17.36 0.97
C PHE A 268 -17.62 -18.60 0.13
N THR A 269 -18.49 -19.59 0.35
CA THR A 269 -18.52 -20.84 -0.41
C THR A 269 -19.74 -20.83 -1.31
N GLY A 270 -19.56 -20.38 -2.55
CA GLY A 270 -20.63 -20.29 -3.54
C GLY A 270 -20.09 -20.35 -4.96
N PHE A 271 -20.90 -20.86 -5.88
CA PHE A 271 -20.68 -20.75 -7.32
C PHE A 271 -21.60 -19.65 -7.85
N SER A 272 -21.23 -19.05 -8.98
CA SER A 272 -22.01 -17.95 -9.57
C SER A 272 -22.04 -16.65 -8.74
N PRO A 273 -20.88 -16.13 -8.28
CA PRO A 273 -20.84 -14.87 -7.56
C PRO A 273 -21.24 -13.69 -8.46
N ASP A 274 -21.81 -12.67 -7.81
CA ASP A 274 -22.03 -11.36 -8.38
C ASP A 274 -20.70 -10.57 -8.39
N TYR A 275 -20.41 -9.89 -9.49
CA TYR A 275 -19.27 -8.99 -9.59
C TYR A 275 -19.69 -7.54 -9.83
N ALA A 276 -18.83 -6.61 -9.42
CA ALA A 276 -18.86 -5.23 -9.89
C ALA A 276 -17.45 -4.69 -10.12
N PHE A 277 -17.26 -3.80 -11.08
CA PHE A 277 -15.99 -3.10 -11.29
C PHE A 277 -16.20 -1.74 -11.96
N GLY A 278 -15.22 -0.85 -11.85
CA GLY A 278 -15.28 0.48 -12.45
C GLY A 278 -14.55 0.58 -13.80
N LEU A 279 -15.25 1.08 -14.82
CA LEU A 279 -14.70 1.56 -16.10
C LEU A 279 -15.23 2.99 -16.35
N ASN A 280 -16.05 3.18 -17.38
CA ASN A 280 -16.86 4.37 -17.61
C ASN A 280 -18.18 4.27 -16.85
N GLY A 281 -18.08 4.19 -15.52
CA GLY A 281 -19.17 3.84 -14.61
C GLY A 281 -19.05 2.42 -14.07
N VAL A 282 -20.03 2.05 -13.24
CA VAL A 282 -20.07 0.73 -12.59
C VAL A 282 -20.63 -0.31 -13.55
N VAL A 283 -19.85 -1.35 -13.83
CA VAL A 283 -20.29 -2.55 -14.56
C VAL A 283 -20.56 -3.66 -13.56
N THR A 284 -21.70 -4.33 -13.67
CA THR A 284 -22.10 -5.44 -12.80
C THR A 284 -22.52 -6.67 -13.60
N GLY A 285 -22.51 -7.84 -12.96
CA GLY A 285 -22.99 -9.09 -13.55
C GLY A 285 -22.77 -10.29 -12.63
N THR A 286 -22.97 -11.48 -13.17
CA THR A 286 -22.73 -12.78 -12.51
C THR A 286 -21.72 -13.59 -13.31
N LEU A 287 -20.95 -14.44 -12.65
CA LEU A 287 -19.95 -15.32 -13.30
C LEU A 287 -20.28 -16.79 -13.10
N ASP A 288 -20.70 -17.51 -14.13
CA ASP A 288 -20.99 -18.94 -14.00
C ASP A 288 -19.76 -19.78 -13.64
N HIS A 289 -19.96 -20.96 -13.05
CA HIS A 289 -18.86 -21.88 -12.73
C HIS A 289 -17.94 -22.13 -13.94
N GLY A 290 -16.64 -21.86 -13.72
CA GLY A 290 -15.57 -22.00 -14.70
C GLY A 290 -15.42 -20.80 -15.65
N GLU A 291 -16.25 -19.76 -15.49
CA GLU A 291 -16.02 -18.47 -16.12
C GLU A 291 -14.99 -17.65 -15.34
N ARG A 292 -14.35 -16.74 -16.06
CA ARG A 292 -13.31 -15.83 -15.61
C ARG A 292 -13.58 -14.47 -16.21
N LEU A 293 -13.38 -13.44 -15.40
CA LEU A 293 -13.42 -12.04 -15.78
C LEU A 293 -12.12 -11.39 -15.34
N SER A 294 -11.38 -10.79 -16.27
CA SER A 294 -10.14 -10.08 -15.98
C SER A 294 -10.23 -8.65 -16.48
N VAL A 295 -10.11 -7.68 -15.56
CA VAL A 295 -9.96 -6.26 -15.87
C VAL A 295 -8.48 -5.96 -15.91
N ALA A 296 -7.90 -5.89 -17.12
CA ALA A 296 -6.47 -5.78 -17.33
C ALA A 296 -6.09 -4.42 -17.93
N GLN A 297 -5.42 -3.60 -17.13
CA GLN A 297 -4.84 -2.34 -17.56
C GLN A 297 -3.49 -2.64 -18.21
N LYS A 298 -3.49 -2.73 -19.54
CA LYS A 298 -2.34 -3.13 -20.35
C LYS A 298 -1.34 -2.00 -20.57
N LYS A 299 -1.83 -0.77 -20.75
CA LYS A 299 -1.04 0.46 -20.86
C LYS A 299 -1.62 1.51 -19.94
N ASP A 300 -0.92 2.61 -19.70
CA ASP A 300 -1.44 3.75 -18.94
C ASP A 300 -2.75 4.33 -19.50
N ASN A 301 -3.01 4.12 -20.79
CA ASN A 301 -4.21 4.61 -21.48
C ASN A 301 -4.94 3.52 -22.27
N HIS A 302 -4.81 2.26 -21.85
CA HIS A 302 -5.55 1.16 -22.48
C HIS A 302 -5.87 0.05 -21.48
N VAL A 303 -7.16 -0.17 -21.23
CA VAL A 303 -7.70 -1.29 -20.48
C VAL A 303 -8.41 -2.26 -21.40
N GLN A 304 -8.25 -3.56 -21.14
CA GLN A 304 -9.02 -4.63 -21.76
C GLN A 304 -9.75 -5.43 -20.69
N VAL A 305 -11.04 -5.67 -20.90
CA VAL A 305 -11.81 -6.58 -20.06
C VAL A 305 -12.04 -7.87 -20.82
N LEU A 306 -11.49 -8.96 -20.30
CA LEU A 306 -11.63 -10.30 -20.85
C LEU A 306 -12.68 -11.07 -20.05
N HIS A 307 -13.64 -11.68 -20.73
CA HIS A 307 -14.67 -12.51 -20.11
C HIS A 307 -14.86 -13.80 -20.92
N GLY A 308 -14.84 -14.94 -20.23
CA GLY A 308 -15.23 -16.22 -20.79
C GLY A 308 -14.68 -17.38 -19.97
N ARG A 309 -14.61 -18.56 -20.57
CA ARG A 309 -13.96 -19.73 -19.96
C ARG A 309 -12.49 -19.76 -20.36
N LEU A 310 -11.64 -20.29 -19.48
CA LEU A 310 -10.20 -20.39 -19.70
C LEU A 310 -9.86 -20.95 -21.09
N GLY A 311 -9.11 -20.18 -21.89
CA GLY A 311 -8.71 -20.52 -23.25
C GLY A 311 -9.72 -20.13 -24.35
N THR A 312 -10.85 -19.53 -23.99
CA THR A 312 -11.93 -19.09 -24.90
C THR A 312 -12.48 -17.70 -24.51
N GLU A 313 -11.69 -16.91 -23.78
CA GLU A 313 -12.09 -15.58 -23.34
C GLU A 313 -12.27 -14.61 -24.51
N ASN A 314 -13.29 -13.75 -24.42
CA ASN A 314 -13.55 -12.67 -25.37
C ASN A 314 -13.25 -11.32 -24.72
N ILE A 315 -12.77 -10.37 -25.52
CA ILE A 315 -12.68 -8.97 -25.09
C ILE A 315 -14.09 -8.39 -25.13
N ILE A 316 -14.61 -8.00 -23.96
CA ILE A 316 -15.95 -7.44 -23.79
C ILE A 316 -15.95 -5.92 -23.60
N ALA A 317 -14.80 -5.34 -23.24
CA ALA A 317 -14.58 -3.91 -23.22
C ALA A 317 -13.12 -3.58 -23.55
N ASP A 318 -12.93 -2.46 -24.24
CA ASP A 318 -11.65 -1.88 -24.64
C ASP A 318 -11.80 -0.36 -24.50
N ASP A 319 -11.10 0.21 -23.51
CA ASP A 319 -11.29 1.61 -23.07
C ASP A 319 -9.93 2.24 -22.69
N GLU A 320 -9.94 3.51 -22.29
CA GLU A 320 -8.71 4.22 -21.90
C GLU A 320 -8.19 3.74 -20.53
N ALA A 321 -9.02 3.69 -19.50
CA ALA A 321 -8.59 3.26 -18.18
C ALA A 321 -9.74 2.66 -17.37
N CYS A 322 -9.42 1.69 -16.51
CA CYS A 322 -10.32 1.29 -15.44
C CYS A 322 -10.23 2.25 -14.24
N GLU A 323 -11.27 2.26 -13.41
CA GLU A 323 -11.23 2.98 -12.14
C GLU A 323 -10.33 2.30 -11.09
N GLY A 324 -9.78 1.10 -11.37
CA GLY A 324 -8.81 0.44 -10.49
C GLY A 324 -9.40 -0.35 -9.31
N TRP A 325 -10.70 -0.67 -9.32
CA TRP A 325 -11.34 -1.48 -8.26
C TRP A 325 -12.31 -2.52 -8.84
N ALA A 326 -12.53 -3.60 -8.09
CA ALA A 326 -13.56 -4.61 -8.35
C ALA A 326 -14.09 -5.24 -7.05
N THR A 327 -15.29 -5.81 -7.08
CA THR A 327 -15.90 -6.58 -5.99
C THR A 327 -16.46 -7.91 -6.49
N LEU A 328 -16.53 -8.88 -5.58
CA LEU A 328 -17.12 -10.20 -5.77
C LEU A 328 -17.93 -10.54 -4.51
N SER A 329 -19.16 -11.01 -4.66
CA SER A 329 -20.00 -11.43 -3.52
C SER A 329 -20.86 -12.65 -3.86
N ASP A 330 -21.29 -13.38 -2.83
CA ASP A 330 -22.21 -14.51 -2.93
C ASP A 330 -23.68 -14.14 -2.64
N GLY A 331 -23.98 -12.84 -2.52
CA GLY A 331 -25.29 -12.32 -2.13
C GLY A 331 -25.52 -12.24 -0.62
N THR A 332 -24.57 -12.66 0.21
CA THR A 332 -24.58 -12.47 1.67
C THR A 332 -23.39 -11.64 2.13
N ALA A 333 -22.20 -12.01 1.68
CA ALA A 333 -20.96 -11.31 1.99
C ALA A 333 -20.13 -11.13 0.72
N GLY A 334 -19.28 -10.10 0.72
CA GLY A 334 -18.46 -9.73 -0.41
C GLY A 334 -17.04 -9.34 -0.02
N VAL A 335 -16.17 -9.39 -1.01
CA VAL A 335 -14.81 -8.84 -0.96
C VAL A 335 -14.62 -7.87 -2.11
N GLY A 336 -13.90 -6.80 -1.83
CA GLY A 336 -13.52 -5.79 -2.80
C GLY A 336 -12.02 -5.55 -2.77
N VAL A 337 -11.46 -5.27 -3.94
CA VAL A 337 -10.05 -4.90 -4.11
C VAL A 337 -9.96 -3.57 -4.83
N ALA A 338 -9.12 -2.67 -4.34
CA ALA A 338 -8.73 -1.44 -5.03
C ALA A 338 -7.21 -1.41 -5.22
N CYS A 339 -6.76 -1.33 -6.47
CA CYS A 339 -5.35 -1.28 -6.86
C CYS A 339 -4.92 0.17 -7.10
N ARG A 340 -4.07 0.71 -6.23
CA ARG A 340 -3.55 2.06 -6.41
C ARG A 340 -2.66 2.11 -7.66
N ASN A 341 -2.77 3.20 -8.41
CA ASN A 341 -1.95 3.49 -9.59
C ASN A 341 -2.01 2.40 -10.67
N MET A 342 -3.17 1.76 -10.86
CA MET A 342 -3.30 0.62 -11.77
C MET A 342 -2.96 1.00 -13.23
N ALA A 343 -3.32 2.20 -13.66
CA ALA A 343 -2.94 2.77 -14.96
C ALA A 343 -1.46 3.13 -15.02
N GLU A 344 -0.97 3.84 -14.01
CA GLU A 344 0.41 4.32 -14.01
C GLU A 344 1.45 3.19 -13.85
N GLU A 345 1.09 2.09 -13.18
CA GLU A 345 1.97 0.93 -12.94
C GLU A 345 1.71 -0.25 -13.88
N TYR A 346 1.10 -0.03 -15.04
CA TYR A 346 0.80 -1.08 -16.02
C TYR A 346 2.03 -1.96 -16.36
N PRO A 347 1.84 -3.22 -16.79
CA PRO A 347 0.56 -3.90 -16.97
C PRO A 347 0.07 -4.56 -15.67
N ARG A 348 -1.18 -4.28 -15.26
CA ARG A 348 -1.79 -4.79 -14.02
C ARG A 348 -3.21 -5.29 -14.27
N ALA A 349 -3.70 -6.21 -13.43
CA ALA A 349 -5.04 -6.74 -13.58
C ALA A 349 -5.71 -7.05 -12.23
N ILE A 350 -7.04 -7.04 -12.24
CA ILE A 350 -7.86 -7.67 -11.21
C ILE A 350 -8.69 -8.74 -11.90
N GLU A 351 -8.63 -9.96 -11.37
CA GLU A 351 -9.34 -11.10 -11.92
C GLU A 351 -10.31 -11.69 -10.92
N MET A 352 -11.47 -12.09 -11.42
CA MET A 352 -12.52 -12.78 -10.70
C MET A 352 -12.91 -14.05 -11.45
N THR A 353 -13.35 -15.07 -10.73
CA THR A 353 -13.81 -16.33 -11.32
C THR A 353 -15.18 -16.71 -10.78
N GLY A 354 -15.93 -17.47 -11.57
CA GLY A 354 -17.23 -18.01 -11.15
C GLY A 354 -17.16 -19.03 -10.01
N ASP A 355 -15.95 -19.44 -9.65
CA ASP A 355 -15.65 -20.33 -8.52
C ASP A 355 -15.37 -19.54 -7.23
N GLY A 356 -15.66 -18.22 -7.23
CA GLY A 356 -15.53 -17.36 -6.06
C GLY A 356 -14.10 -16.94 -5.75
N ARG A 357 -13.16 -17.01 -6.70
CA ARG A 357 -11.77 -16.53 -6.51
C ARG A 357 -11.62 -15.10 -7.00
N MET A 358 -10.85 -14.32 -6.25
CA MET A 358 -10.38 -12.99 -6.63
C MET A 358 -8.85 -12.95 -6.58
N THR A 359 -8.22 -12.45 -7.63
CA THR A 359 -6.76 -12.33 -7.74
C THR A 359 -6.39 -10.92 -8.11
N MET A 360 -5.47 -10.33 -7.35
CA MET A 360 -4.81 -9.09 -7.72
C MET A 360 -3.49 -9.40 -8.41
N TYR A 361 -3.28 -8.84 -9.60
CA TYR A 361 -1.99 -8.87 -10.26
C TYR A 361 -1.22 -7.58 -10.00
N ALA A 362 -0.08 -7.71 -9.32
CA ALA A 362 0.95 -6.67 -9.28
C ALA A 362 1.58 -6.49 -10.67
N ARG A 363 1.63 -7.57 -11.48
CA ARG A 363 1.95 -7.52 -12.91
C ARG A 363 1.19 -8.61 -13.66
N HIS A 364 0.50 -8.24 -14.74
CA HIS A 364 -0.09 -9.17 -15.72
C HIS A 364 -0.36 -8.46 -17.03
N ASP A 365 0.18 -8.97 -18.15
CA ASP A 365 -0.15 -8.47 -19.49
C ASP A 365 -1.05 -9.50 -20.21
N PRO A 366 -2.28 -9.13 -20.61
CA PRO A 366 -3.19 -10.05 -21.29
C PRO A 366 -2.68 -10.52 -22.67
N GLU A 367 -1.69 -9.84 -23.26
CA GLU A 367 -1.03 -10.25 -24.51
C GLU A 367 0.26 -11.06 -24.29
N GLY A 368 0.60 -11.36 -23.04
CA GLY A 368 1.72 -12.24 -22.69
C GLY A 368 3.09 -11.57 -22.74
N SER A 369 3.16 -10.24 -22.67
CA SER A 369 4.46 -9.56 -22.49
C SER A 369 5.10 -9.95 -21.16
N ARG A 370 6.43 -10.06 -21.15
CA ARG A 370 7.21 -10.51 -20.00
C ARG A 370 8.11 -9.40 -19.49
N LEU A 371 8.30 -9.34 -18.18
CA LEU A 371 9.28 -8.47 -17.56
C LEU A 371 10.64 -9.14 -17.66
N SER A 372 11.51 -8.56 -18.50
CA SER A 372 12.93 -8.87 -18.52
C SER A 372 13.68 -7.89 -17.65
N LEU A 373 14.49 -8.41 -16.75
CA LEU A 373 15.40 -7.66 -15.89
C LEU A 373 16.85 -7.75 -16.40
N ALA A 374 17.05 -8.38 -17.56
CA ALA A 374 18.35 -8.49 -18.19
C ALA A 374 18.85 -7.11 -18.61
N ARG A 375 20.17 -7.02 -18.80
CA ARG A 375 20.76 -5.89 -19.51
C ARG A 375 20.14 -5.79 -20.90
N TYR A 376 19.86 -4.57 -21.34
CA TYR A 376 19.41 -4.33 -22.71
C TYR A 376 20.52 -4.59 -23.75
N ALA A 377 21.79 -4.58 -23.34
CA ALA A 377 22.95 -4.88 -24.17
C ALA A 377 24.06 -5.63 -23.39
N GLU A 378 24.77 -6.51 -24.09
CA GLU A 378 25.97 -7.19 -23.57
C GLU A 378 27.17 -6.25 -23.43
N GLU A 379 27.29 -5.28 -24.35
CA GLU A 379 28.29 -4.24 -24.25
C GLU A 379 27.97 -3.32 -23.06
N VAL A 380 29.01 -2.95 -22.32
CA VAL A 380 28.88 -2.06 -21.16
C VAL A 380 29.11 -0.63 -21.60
N ALA A 381 28.09 0.22 -21.46
CA ALA A 381 28.20 1.64 -21.76
C ALA A 381 28.88 2.39 -20.60
N TRP A 382 30.19 2.17 -20.40
CA TRP A 382 30.97 2.80 -19.32
C TRP A 382 30.89 4.34 -19.33
N HIS A 383 30.71 4.93 -20.52
CA HIS A 383 30.59 6.37 -20.71
C HIS A 383 29.26 6.95 -20.20
N GLU A 384 28.24 6.09 -20.00
CA GLU A 384 26.95 6.44 -19.42
C GLU A 384 26.87 6.06 -17.92
N GLY A 385 27.98 5.61 -17.34
CA GLY A 385 28.06 5.22 -15.92
C GLY A 385 27.64 3.78 -15.62
N GLU A 386 27.44 2.95 -16.65
CA GLU A 386 27.10 1.54 -16.44
C GLU A 386 28.25 0.72 -15.86
N GLY A 387 27.89 -0.28 -15.05
CA GLY A 387 28.80 -1.31 -14.56
C GLY A 387 28.49 -2.68 -15.17
N VAL A 388 29.40 -3.64 -14.98
CA VAL A 388 29.23 -5.04 -15.44
C VAL A 388 28.01 -5.71 -14.79
N TYR A 389 27.67 -5.32 -13.55
CA TYR A 389 26.54 -5.84 -12.76
C TYR A 389 25.27 -4.99 -12.87
N ALA A 390 25.13 -4.18 -13.92
CA ALA A 390 23.94 -3.36 -14.16
C ALA A 390 22.76 -4.20 -14.71
N ASP A 391 22.43 -5.31 -14.04
CA ASP A 391 21.19 -6.05 -14.28
C ASP A 391 20.18 -5.79 -13.14
N GLY A 392 18.97 -6.33 -13.27
CA GLY A 392 17.91 -6.10 -12.29
C GLY A 392 17.97 -6.97 -11.03
N THR A 393 19.07 -7.69 -10.77
CA THR A 393 19.19 -8.52 -9.58
C THR A 393 19.10 -7.67 -8.30
N GLY A 394 18.20 -8.02 -7.40
CA GLY A 394 18.00 -7.33 -6.13
C GLY A 394 17.14 -6.06 -6.22
N ILE A 395 16.69 -5.66 -7.42
CA ILE A 395 15.67 -4.61 -7.55
C ILE A 395 14.42 -5.05 -6.81
N ALA A 396 13.77 -4.08 -6.17
CA ALA A 396 12.51 -4.28 -5.47
C ALA A 396 11.44 -3.29 -5.94
N LYS A 397 10.21 -3.76 -6.08
CA LYS A 397 9.04 -2.93 -6.36
C LYS A 397 7.95 -3.21 -5.34
N THR A 398 7.39 -2.16 -4.77
CA THR A 398 6.22 -2.24 -3.89
C THR A 398 5.00 -1.73 -4.64
N THR A 399 3.94 -2.53 -4.65
CA THR A 399 2.61 -2.15 -5.14
C THR A 399 1.65 -2.04 -3.96
N GLU A 400 0.71 -1.11 -4.04
CA GLU A 400 -0.28 -0.85 -3.00
C GLU A 400 -1.68 -1.27 -3.46
N CYS A 401 -2.41 -1.97 -2.59
CA CYS A 401 -3.82 -2.22 -2.76
C CYS A 401 -4.59 -2.18 -1.43
N TYR A 402 -5.91 -2.17 -1.55
CA TYR A 402 -6.84 -2.25 -0.44
C TYR A 402 -7.71 -3.48 -0.61
N VAL A 403 -7.92 -4.22 0.46
CA VAL A 403 -8.87 -5.33 0.52
C VAL A 403 -9.97 -4.94 1.49
N LEU A 404 -11.23 -4.98 1.07
CA LEU A 404 -12.38 -4.59 1.87
C LEU A 404 -13.38 -5.74 1.90
N TYR A 405 -13.78 -6.16 3.09
CA TYR A 405 -14.84 -7.14 3.27
C TYR A 405 -16.15 -6.42 3.65
N PHE A 406 -17.27 -6.88 3.11
CA PHE A 406 -18.57 -6.24 3.35
C PHE A 406 -19.73 -7.24 3.42
N GLU A 407 -20.78 -6.87 4.14
CA GLU A 407 -22.10 -7.51 4.04
C GLU A 407 -22.83 -6.98 2.79
N GLU A 408 -23.64 -7.80 2.14
CA GLU A 408 -24.23 -7.48 0.84
C GLU A 408 -25.07 -6.18 0.84
N ASP A 409 -25.76 -5.88 1.95
CA ASP A 409 -26.52 -4.63 2.11
C ASP A 409 -25.64 -3.37 2.17
N ARG A 410 -24.32 -3.53 2.40
CA ARG A 410 -23.30 -2.46 2.38
C ARG A 410 -22.49 -2.40 1.08
N ARG A 411 -22.89 -3.13 0.03
CA ARG A 411 -22.15 -3.16 -1.25
C ARG A 411 -21.90 -1.78 -1.86
N GLU A 412 -22.88 -0.87 -1.83
CA GLU A 412 -22.71 0.50 -2.37
C GLU A 412 -21.67 1.31 -1.57
N ASP A 413 -21.74 1.24 -0.24
CA ASP A 413 -20.75 1.89 0.66
C ASP A 413 -19.35 1.31 0.47
N ALA A 414 -19.26 -0.01 0.23
CA ALA A 414 -18.02 -0.70 -0.06
C ALA A 414 -17.36 -0.18 -1.34
N VAL A 415 -18.13 -0.03 -2.43
CA VAL A 415 -17.65 0.54 -3.69
C VAL A 415 -17.13 1.97 -3.49
N GLU A 416 -17.86 2.81 -2.76
CA GLU A 416 -17.41 4.19 -2.50
C GLU A 416 -16.14 4.23 -1.63
N SER A 417 -16.04 3.33 -0.65
CA SER A 417 -14.85 3.19 0.19
C SER A 417 -13.62 2.78 -0.62
N LEU A 418 -13.78 1.85 -1.57
CA LEU A 418 -12.72 1.44 -2.49
C LEU A 418 -12.25 2.60 -3.38
N ARG A 419 -13.18 3.41 -3.91
CA ARG A 419 -12.84 4.62 -4.69
C ARG A 419 -12.09 5.65 -3.86
N CYS A 420 -12.53 5.90 -2.63
CA CYS A 420 -11.85 6.77 -1.69
C CYS A 420 -10.43 6.28 -1.37
N ALA A 421 -10.22 4.97 -1.28
CA ALA A 421 -8.90 4.39 -1.05
C ALA A 421 -7.90 4.64 -2.19
N LEU A 422 -8.39 4.77 -3.43
CA LEU A 422 -7.57 5.11 -4.59
C LEU A 422 -7.18 6.60 -4.64
N SER A 423 -8.02 7.47 -4.07
CA SER A 423 -7.82 8.93 -4.02
C SER A 423 -7.46 9.40 -2.62
N GLN A 424 -6.40 8.84 -2.04
CA GLN A 424 -6.02 9.19 -0.67
C GLN A 424 -5.78 10.70 -0.47
N PRO A 425 -6.29 11.28 0.64
CA PRO A 425 -6.08 12.68 0.93
C PRO A 425 -4.61 12.95 1.24
N HIS A 426 -4.10 14.08 0.76
CA HIS A 426 -2.78 14.57 1.12
C HIS A 426 -2.83 15.21 2.52
N VAL A 427 -2.10 14.63 3.46
CA VAL A 427 -1.88 15.24 4.78
C VAL A 427 -0.57 16.01 4.74
N SER A 428 -0.60 17.27 5.18
CA SER A 428 0.60 18.10 5.27
C SER A 428 0.63 18.85 6.59
N VAL A 429 1.84 19.19 7.02
CA VAL A 429 2.09 20.09 8.14
C VAL A 429 2.42 21.46 7.57
N SER A 430 1.96 22.53 8.23
CA SER A 430 2.27 23.91 7.83
C SER A 430 3.78 24.07 7.54
N SER A 431 4.11 24.64 6.38
CA SER A 431 5.49 24.92 5.99
C SER A 431 6.17 25.88 6.96
N GLU A 432 5.44 26.82 7.54
CA GLU A 432 5.95 27.74 8.57
C GLU A 432 6.33 27.02 9.86
N TRP A 433 5.54 26.00 10.25
CA TRP A 433 5.89 25.16 11.39
C TRP A 433 7.13 24.30 11.10
N MET A 434 7.24 23.76 9.89
CA MET A 434 8.38 22.95 9.47
C MET A 434 9.69 23.76 9.46
N ASP A 435 9.65 24.98 8.94
CA ASP A 435 10.74 25.95 8.98
C ASP A 435 11.15 26.25 10.44
N ARG A 436 10.19 26.66 11.27
CA ARG A 436 10.41 26.93 12.70
C ARG A 436 11.02 25.74 13.47
N CYS A 437 10.63 24.52 13.13
CA CYS A 437 11.17 23.33 13.77
C CYS A 437 12.64 23.07 13.41
N GLY A 438 13.10 23.50 12.22
CA GLY A 438 14.41 23.12 11.66
C GLY A 438 14.59 21.61 11.40
N ALA A 439 13.53 20.81 11.58
CA ALA A 439 13.61 19.34 11.60
C ALA A 439 14.03 18.73 10.26
N ALA A 440 13.77 19.45 9.16
CA ALA A 440 14.09 19.04 7.80
C ALA A 440 15.32 19.75 7.19
N GLY A 441 16.14 20.46 7.98
CA GLY A 441 17.42 21.01 7.51
C GLY A 441 17.45 22.51 7.21
N GLY A 442 16.65 23.33 7.91
CA GLY A 442 16.76 24.80 7.85
C GLY A 442 16.25 25.44 6.55
N PHE A 443 15.43 24.74 5.77
CA PHE A 443 14.70 25.30 4.63
C PHE A 443 13.66 26.30 5.13
N ALA A 444 13.64 27.48 4.50
CA ALA A 444 12.77 28.59 4.87
C ALA A 444 11.43 28.52 4.11
N ALA A 445 10.32 28.83 4.77
CA ALA A 445 9.02 28.92 4.10
C ALA A 445 8.98 30.14 3.16
N SER A 446 8.25 30.09 2.04
CA SER A 446 8.19 31.23 1.10
C SER A 446 7.64 32.52 1.74
N THR A 447 6.76 32.41 2.74
CA THR A 447 6.24 33.54 3.54
C THR A 447 7.30 34.17 4.45
N SER A 448 8.33 33.41 4.85
CA SER A 448 9.45 33.90 5.67
C SER A 448 10.47 34.74 4.89
N ILE A 449 10.39 34.78 3.55
CA ILE A 449 11.34 35.51 2.69
C ILE A 449 10.99 37.02 2.63
N GLY A 450 9.73 37.39 2.95
CA GLY A 450 9.29 38.80 3.02
C GLY A 450 9.32 39.40 4.43
N GLY A 451 9.29 38.57 5.48
CA GLY A 451 9.45 38.99 6.87
C GLY A 451 10.86 38.66 7.33
N GLY A 452 11.72 39.68 7.44
CA GLY A 452 13.14 39.52 7.72
C GLY A 452 13.47 38.41 8.71
N LYS A 453 14.32 37.45 8.30
CA LYS A 453 14.86 36.42 9.18
C LYS A 453 15.46 37.08 10.43
N GLN A 454 14.80 36.91 11.58
CA GLN A 454 15.49 37.03 12.87
C GLN A 454 16.38 35.79 13.04
N GLY A 455 17.62 35.84 12.55
CA GLY A 455 18.56 34.74 12.78
C GLY A 455 19.80 34.71 11.90
N ILE A 456 19.81 35.42 10.78
CA ILE A 456 21.05 35.78 10.09
C ILE A 456 21.16 37.29 10.25
N PRO A 457 22.14 37.84 10.98
CA PRO A 457 22.34 39.28 10.98
C PRO A 457 22.53 39.68 9.51
N ALA A 458 21.58 40.45 8.97
CA ALA A 458 21.81 41.14 7.72
C ALA A 458 23.09 41.96 7.95
N GLU A 459 24.14 41.65 7.20
CA GLU A 459 25.36 42.45 7.16
C GLU A 459 24.93 43.91 6.96
N SER A 460 25.40 44.83 7.81
CA SER A 460 24.98 46.22 7.67
C SER A 460 25.46 46.73 6.30
N ASP A 461 24.71 47.65 5.68
CA ASP A 461 25.08 48.20 4.37
C ASP A 461 26.53 48.75 4.39
N SER A 462 26.99 49.25 5.55
CA SER A 462 28.37 49.72 5.76
C SER A 462 29.43 48.60 5.75
N GLU A 463 29.12 47.40 6.24
CA GLU A 463 30.05 46.25 6.23
C GLU A 463 30.15 45.66 4.82
N ARG A 464 29.02 45.57 4.09
CA ARG A 464 28.96 45.10 2.70
C ARG A 464 29.66 46.02 1.71
N GLU A 465 29.51 47.33 1.86
CA GLU A 465 30.18 48.32 1.01
C GLU A 465 31.71 48.31 1.16
N SER A 466 32.23 47.80 2.27
CA SER A 466 33.68 47.68 2.50
C SER A 466 34.34 46.51 1.76
N ARG A 467 33.56 45.54 1.25
CA ARG A 467 34.06 44.39 0.49
C ARG A 467 34.19 44.68 -1.02
N PRO A 468 35.18 44.07 -1.70
CA PRO A 468 35.26 44.11 -3.16
C PRO A 468 33.96 43.56 -3.77
N GLU A 469 33.52 44.16 -4.87
CA GLU A 469 32.21 43.89 -5.49
C GLU A 469 31.99 42.41 -5.84
N SER A 470 33.07 41.66 -6.08
CA SER A 470 33.07 40.22 -6.33
C SER A 470 32.71 39.34 -5.12
N ASP A 471 32.87 39.85 -3.89
CA ASP A 471 32.63 39.12 -2.63
C ASP A 471 31.34 39.57 -1.91
N ARG A 472 30.56 40.47 -2.52
CA ARG A 472 29.29 40.94 -1.97
C ARG A 472 28.20 39.91 -2.28
N THR A 473 27.49 39.43 -1.26
CA THR A 473 26.26 38.67 -1.47
C THR A 473 25.25 39.52 -2.25
N PRO A 474 24.59 38.96 -3.28
CA PRO A 474 23.56 39.69 -4.02
C PRO A 474 22.43 40.11 -3.07
N GLN A 475 21.98 41.36 -3.16
CA GLN A 475 20.75 41.76 -2.48
C GLN A 475 19.59 41.06 -3.20
N VAL A 476 18.95 40.12 -2.53
CA VAL A 476 17.76 39.44 -3.05
C VAL A 476 16.59 40.42 -2.99
N SER A 477 16.19 40.95 -4.13
CA SER A 477 15.02 41.82 -4.19
C SER A 477 13.72 41.00 -4.19
N PRO A 478 12.58 41.56 -3.74
CA PRO A 478 11.28 40.88 -3.84
C PRO A 478 10.92 40.46 -5.27
N GLU A 479 11.41 41.18 -6.28
CA GLU A 479 11.22 40.83 -7.69
C GLU A 479 12.05 39.62 -8.12
N MET A 480 13.29 39.50 -7.63
CA MET A 480 14.12 38.31 -7.85
C MET A 480 13.47 37.09 -7.21
N THR A 481 12.97 37.19 -5.98
CA THR A 481 12.25 36.10 -5.31
C THR A 481 11.02 35.67 -6.11
N ARG A 482 10.15 36.60 -6.50
CA ARG A 482 8.97 36.27 -7.33
C ARG A 482 9.34 35.61 -8.65
N SER A 483 10.46 36.01 -9.25
CA SER A 483 10.94 35.41 -10.49
C SER A 483 11.43 33.98 -10.28
N ALA A 484 12.20 33.73 -9.22
CA ALA A 484 12.65 32.40 -8.84
C ALA A 484 11.47 31.45 -8.53
N GLU A 485 10.48 31.92 -7.76
CA GLU A 485 9.26 31.14 -7.47
C GLU A 485 8.54 30.74 -8.77
N ARG A 486 8.34 31.68 -9.69
CA ARG A 486 7.74 31.38 -11.00
C ARG A 486 8.56 30.37 -11.81
N MET A 487 9.89 30.44 -11.76
CA MET A 487 10.75 29.47 -12.46
C MET A 487 10.63 28.08 -11.86
N LEU A 488 10.59 27.95 -10.52
CA LEU A 488 10.42 26.68 -9.84
C LEU A 488 9.05 26.06 -10.10
N THR A 489 7.98 26.87 -10.01
CA THR A 489 6.62 26.43 -10.39
C THR A 489 6.58 26.01 -11.85
N GLY A 490 7.14 26.82 -12.76
CA GLY A 490 7.20 26.51 -14.18
C GLY A 490 7.96 25.21 -14.47
N PHE A 491 9.06 24.95 -13.74
CA PHE A 491 9.81 23.70 -13.86
C PHE A 491 9.00 22.49 -13.36
N ALA A 492 8.34 22.60 -12.21
CA ALA A 492 7.47 21.53 -11.68
C ALA A 492 6.30 21.23 -12.63
N ASP A 493 5.64 22.26 -13.17
CA ASP A 493 4.57 22.12 -14.15
C ASP A 493 5.06 21.51 -15.46
N TRP A 494 6.25 21.93 -15.92
CA TRP A 494 6.90 21.35 -17.09
C TRP A 494 7.21 19.88 -16.86
N LEU A 495 7.76 19.51 -15.71
CA LEU A 495 8.10 18.12 -15.39
C LEU A 495 6.84 17.24 -15.31
N ALA A 496 5.82 17.69 -14.57
CA ALA A 496 4.53 17.00 -14.47
C ALA A 496 3.86 16.79 -15.84
N ARG A 497 3.98 17.79 -16.72
CA ARG A 497 3.50 17.68 -18.11
C ARG A 497 4.32 16.68 -18.92
N ASN A 498 5.65 16.66 -18.78
CA ASN A 498 6.51 15.75 -19.52
C ASN A 498 6.37 14.30 -19.06
N ILE A 499 6.10 14.04 -17.77
CA ILE A 499 5.72 12.70 -17.30
C ILE A 499 4.51 12.18 -18.09
N ARG A 500 3.48 13.01 -18.26
CA ARG A 500 2.28 12.67 -19.03
C ARG A 500 2.55 12.53 -20.53
N LEU A 501 3.20 13.52 -21.14
CA LEU A 501 3.47 13.53 -22.59
C LEU A 501 4.45 12.42 -23.01
N GLY A 502 5.48 12.21 -22.20
CA GLY A 502 6.50 11.18 -22.39
C GLY A 502 6.05 9.80 -21.93
N ARG A 503 4.88 9.69 -21.28
CA ARG A 503 4.29 8.45 -20.75
C ARG A 503 5.29 7.69 -19.88
N TRP A 504 5.87 8.37 -18.90
CA TRP A 504 6.82 7.79 -17.93
C TRP A 504 6.06 6.99 -16.88
N TYR A 505 5.47 5.90 -17.34
CA TYR A 505 4.56 5.00 -16.66
C TYR A 505 4.98 3.56 -16.97
N GLY A 506 4.69 2.66 -16.05
CA GLY A 506 5.06 1.26 -16.14
C GLY A 506 5.34 0.70 -14.75
N TYR A 507 5.31 -0.63 -14.64
CA TYR A 507 5.48 -1.35 -13.38
C TYR A 507 6.73 -0.91 -12.60
N LEU A 508 7.88 -0.77 -13.27
CA LEU A 508 9.13 -0.29 -12.65
C LEU A 508 9.40 1.20 -12.89
N ASP A 509 8.87 1.77 -13.99
CA ASP A 509 9.23 3.12 -14.44
C ASP A 509 8.48 4.23 -13.71
N TYR A 510 7.24 3.96 -13.27
CA TYR A 510 6.42 4.99 -12.63
C TYR A 510 7.01 5.45 -11.29
N GLY A 511 7.28 6.75 -11.21
CA GLY A 511 7.92 7.40 -10.08
C GLY A 511 9.30 7.99 -10.42
N ASP A 512 9.87 7.63 -11.58
CA ASP A 512 11.13 8.17 -12.07
C ASP A 512 10.94 9.16 -13.25
N VAL A 513 12.03 9.83 -13.64
CA VAL A 513 12.08 10.81 -14.72
C VAL A 513 13.33 10.63 -15.58
N ARG A 514 13.29 11.07 -16.84
CA ARG A 514 14.48 11.05 -17.69
C ARG A 514 15.48 12.14 -17.28
N ALA A 515 16.76 11.82 -17.37
CA ALA A 515 17.84 12.72 -16.92
C ALA A 515 18.18 13.83 -17.92
N THR A 516 18.11 13.56 -19.23
CA THR A 516 18.55 14.48 -20.28
C THR A 516 17.58 14.50 -21.47
N TRP A 517 17.51 15.64 -22.15
CA TRP A 517 16.75 15.82 -23.39
C TRP A 517 17.69 15.76 -24.59
N ASP A 518 17.28 15.08 -25.65
CA ASP A 518 17.95 15.10 -26.96
C ASP A 518 17.20 16.07 -27.88
N GLU A 519 17.92 17.05 -28.44
CA GLU A 519 17.33 18.20 -29.15
C GLU A 519 16.88 17.89 -30.59
#